data_AF-A0A938AZX3-F1
#
_entry.id   AF-A0A938AZX3-F1
#
_cell.length_a   1.000
_cell.length_b   1.000
_cell.length_c   1.000
_cell.angle_alpha   90.00
_cell.angle_beta   90.00
_cell.angle_gamma   90.00
#
_symmetry.space_group_name_H-M   'P 1'
#
loop_
_entity.id
_entity.type
_entity.pdbx_description
1 polymer ?
#
loop_
_entity_poly.entity_id
_entity_poly.type
_entity_poly.pdbx_seq_one_letter_code
_entity_poly.pdbx_strand_id
1 'polypeptide(L)'
;MMKKVGFVFIFLILSSLFFYSFVAIQAKDCNEGDPTLQQICLDLNELNKALEMSKAATQPLESELNKLESQIKRIQTAIDVANKKIKSLEEDIFSREVDLAYQQEVLSARVRSYYKKSRQYSTLMILLASSSANDLFRELSYRQTATEQDKKVIVDVSQDLIKLKNDKETLEKNKTSLAASQKSLDQQAEFFRTEVGKAKAYQAQISSQIAELTAKQQALLSEKTGTFQTTVGEVPLADDPASRPDYNPGFSPAFAAFSFGAPHRKGMSQYGAFGRAKAGQSAEEILKAYYGGGIEIKKDYPAVNITVQGYGTVDLETYAKRIYEMPG
;
A
#
# COMPACT_ATOMS: atom_id res chain seq x y z
N MET A 1 22.36 -40.17 -8.68
CA MET A 1 21.03 -39.79 -9.22
C MET A 1 20.63 -38.33 -8.97
N MET A 2 21.32 -37.58 -8.08
CA MET A 2 20.92 -36.20 -7.71
C MET A 2 21.44 -35.08 -8.64
N LYS A 3 22.47 -35.31 -9.47
CA LYS A 3 23.00 -34.27 -10.39
C LYS A 3 22.15 -34.05 -11.65
N LYS A 4 21.29 -35.00 -12.03
CA LYS A 4 20.39 -34.87 -13.19
C LYS A 4 19.12 -34.08 -12.89
N VAL A 5 18.75 -33.96 -11.61
CA VAL A 5 17.53 -33.24 -11.18
C VAL A 5 17.72 -31.72 -11.22
N GLY A 6 18.93 -31.22 -10.91
CA GLY A 6 19.24 -29.78 -10.97
C GLY A 6 19.24 -29.22 -12.40
N PHE A 7 19.65 -30.01 -13.39
CA PHE A 7 19.70 -29.56 -14.79
C PHE A 7 18.30 -29.49 -15.42
N VAL A 8 17.37 -30.38 -15.01
CA VAL A 8 15.98 -30.36 -15.45
C VAL A 8 15.22 -29.17 -14.86
N PHE A 9 15.51 -28.77 -13.62
CA PHE A 9 14.91 -27.59 -12.99
C PHE A 9 15.39 -26.28 -13.62
N ILE A 10 16.68 -26.18 -13.98
CA ILE A 10 17.23 -25.01 -14.69
C ILE A 10 16.68 -24.90 -16.11
N PHE A 11 16.49 -26.02 -16.80
CA PHE A 11 15.89 -26.04 -18.15
C PHE A 11 14.39 -25.72 -18.14
N LEU A 12 13.65 -26.09 -17.09
CA LEU A 12 12.25 -25.67 -16.88
C LEU A 12 12.13 -24.17 -16.53
N ILE A 13 13.08 -23.62 -15.77
CA ILE A 13 13.13 -22.17 -15.47
C ILE A 13 13.47 -21.37 -16.74
N LEU A 14 14.43 -21.83 -17.56
CA LEU A 14 14.74 -21.19 -18.86
C LEU A 14 13.64 -21.37 -19.91
N SER A 15 12.94 -22.51 -19.91
CA SER A 15 11.81 -22.74 -20.83
C SER A 15 10.56 -21.95 -20.43
N SER A 16 10.36 -21.65 -19.14
CA SER A 16 9.27 -20.76 -18.68
C SER A 16 9.56 -19.28 -18.96
N LEU A 17 10.82 -18.90 -19.15
CA LEU A 17 11.23 -17.58 -19.64
C LEU A 17 10.96 -17.37 -21.14
N PHE A 18 10.67 -18.44 -21.90
CA PHE A 18 10.43 -18.37 -23.34
C PHE A 18 8.94 -18.37 -23.73
N PHE A 19 8.03 -18.56 -22.76
CA PHE A 19 6.57 -18.57 -22.96
C PHE A 19 5.85 -17.40 -22.27
N TYR A 20 6.54 -16.28 -22.04
CA TYR A 20 5.84 -15.03 -21.80
C TYR A 20 5.15 -14.64 -23.11
N SER A 21 3.84 -14.87 -23.13
CA SER A 21 2.93 -14.33 -24.11
C SER A 21 3.29 -12.86 -24.30
N PHE A 22 3.81 -12.60 -25.49
CA PHE A 22 3.97 -11.28 -26.05
C PHE A 22 2.56 -10.66 -26.06
N VAL A 23 2.20 -9.95 -24.99
CA VAL A 23 1.13 -8.97 -25.08
C VAL A 23 1.75 -7.89 -25.95
N ALA A 24 1.56 -8.04 -27.25
CA ALA A 24 1.65 -6.93 -28.17
C ALA A 24 0.59 -5.93 -27.69
N ILE A 25 1.01 -5.03 -26.79
CA ILE A 25 0.42 -3.71 -26.70
C ILE A 25 0.67 -3.16 -28.11
N GLN A 26 -0.34 -3.25 -28.96
CA GLN A 26 -0.32 -2.60 -30.25
C GLN A 26 -0.10 -1.12 -29.94
N ALA A 27 1.14 -0.68 -30.10
CA ALA A 27 1.45 0.73 -30.22
C ALA A 27 0.58 1.19 -31.39
N LYS A 28 -0.41 2.03 -31.10
CA LYS A 28 -1.16 2.74 -32.12
C LYS A 28 -0.09 3.41 -32.98
N ASP A 29 0.05 2.95 -34.23
CA ASP A 29 1.16 3.31 -35.11
C ASP A 29 1.42 4.81 -35.00
N CYS A 30 2.60 5.20 -34.48
CA CYS A 30 3.01 6.60 -34.30
C CYS A 30 3.30 7.29 -35.66
N ASN A 31 2.61 6.90 -36.73
CA ASN A 31 2.84 7.34 -38.10
C ASN A 31 1.72 8.30 -38.52
N GLU A 32 1.57 9.38 -37.77
CA GLU A 32 0.97 10.61 -38.28
C GLU A 32 2.13 11.46 -38.79
N GLY A 33 2.06 11.93 -40.04
CA GLY A 33 3.15 12.66 -40.72
C GLY A 33 3.54 14.03 -40.12
N ASP A 34 3.28 14.25 -38.82
CA ASP A 34 3.68 15.42 -38.06
C ASP A 34 4.81 15.07 -37.07
N PRO A 35 5.99 15.70 -37.19
CA PRO A 35 7.15 15.43 -36.33
C PRO A 35 6.88 15.69 -34.84
N THR A 36 5.97 16.60 -34.48
CA THR A 36 5.68 16.91 -33.07
C THR A 36 4.87 15.83 -32.37
N LEU A 37 3.87 15.25 -33.06
CA LEU A 37 3.06 14.15 -32.53
C LEU A 37 3.88 12.85 -32.44
N GLN A 38 4.79 12.63 -33.39
CA GLN A 38 5.71 11.50 -33.36
C GLN A 38 6.67 11.58 -32.16
N GLN A 39 7.25 12.75 -31.89
CA GLN A 39 8.12 12.95 -30.73
C GLN A 39 7.39 12.69 -29.41
N ILE A 40 6.17 13.24 -29.24
CA ILE A 40 5.36 13.02 -28.03
C ILE A 40 5.05 11.52 -27.85
N CYS A 41 4.80 10.79 -28.94
CA CYS A 41 4.57 9.34 -28.91
C CYS A 41 5.81 8.58 -28.39
N LEU A 42 7.00 8.96 -28.87
CA LEU A 42 8.28 8.37 -28.44
C LEU A 42 8.56 8.66 -26.96
N ASP A 43 8.40 9.92 -26.54
CA ASP A 43 8.61 10.34 -25.15
C ASP A 43 7.66 9.60 -24.19
N LEU A 44 6.38 9.45 -24.58
CA LEU A 44 5.40 8.68 -23.81
C LEU A 44 5.80 7.21 -23.70
N ASN A 45 6.29 6.59 -24.78
CA ASN A 45 6.71 5.19 -24.74
C ASN A 45 7.94 5.00 -23.82
N GLU A 46 8.92 5.92 -23.91
CA GLU A 46 10.09 5.91 -23.04
C GLU A 46 9.73 6.09 -21.56
N LEU A 47 8.86 7.06 -21.25
CA LEU A 47 8.39 7.29 -19.89
C LEU A 47 7.59 6.11 -19.34
N ASN A 48 6.71 5.51 -20.13
CA ASN A 48 5.97 4.31 -19.72
C ASN A 48 6.93 3.14 -19.45
N LYS A 49 7.95 2.94 -20.30
CA LYS A 49 8.98 1.91 -20.08
C LYS A 49 9.80 2.19 -18.81
N ALA A 50 10.20 3.44 -18.59
CA ALA A 50 10.92 3.85 -17.39
C ALA A 50 10.09 3.62 -16.11
N LEU A 51 8.78 3.91 -16.17
CA LEU A 51 7.85 3.67 -15.08
C LEU A 51 7.74 2.18 -14.75
N GLU A 52 7.55 1.33 -15.75
CA GLU A 52 7.46 -0.12 -15.56
C GLU A 52 8.76 -0.73 -15.02
N MET A 53 9.92 -0.30 -15.54
CA MET A 53 11.21 -0.71 -14.98
C MET A 53 11.39 -0.28 -13.52
N SER A 54 10.96 0.95 -13.18
CA SER A 54 11.02 1.45 -11.80
C SER A 54 10.11 0.65 -10.87
N LYS A 55 8.87 0.33 -11.27
CA LYS A 55 7.96 -0.51 -10.49
C LYS A 55 8.54 -1.92 -10.29
N ALA A 56 9.05 -2.53 -11.35
CA ALA A 56 9.66 -3.86 -11.30
C ALA A 56 10.87 -3.91 -10.35
N ALA A 57 11.71 -2.87 -10.34
CA ALA A 57 12.84 -2.76 -9.42
C ALA A 57 12.41 -2.49 -7.97
N THR A 58 11.28 -1.82 -7.76
CA THR A 58 10.79 -1.45 -6.42
C THR A 58 10.03 -2.60 -5.74
N GLN A 59 9.36 -3.46 -6.51
CA GLN A 59 8.58 -4.60 -6.00
C GLN A 59 9.36 -5.55 -5.06
N PRO A 60 10.61 -5.99 -5.36
CA PRO A 60 11.37 -6.81 -4.42
C PRO A 60 11.76 -6.05 -3.14
N LEU A 61 12.02 -4.74 -3.23
CA LEU A 61 12.35 -3.92 -2.07
C LEU A 61 11.16 -3.77 -1.13
N GLU A 62 9.95 -3.60 -1.65
CA GLU A 62 8.72 -3.59 -0.86
C GLU A 62 8.46 -4.94 -0.17
N SER A 63 8.68 -6.04 -0.90
CA SER A 63 8.55 -7.38 -0.33
C SER A 63 9.52 -7.59 0.82
N GLU A 64 10.77 -7.16 0.67
CA GLU A 64 11.79 -7.29 1.70
C GLU A 64 11.49 -6.39 2.91
N LEU A 65 11.04 -5.15 2.67
CA LEU A 65 10.58 -4.25 3.72
C LEU A 65 9.43 -4.87 4.53
N ASN A 66 8.42 -5.45 3.87
CA ASN A 66 7.31 -6.11 4.55
C ASN A 66 7.76 -7.30 5.41
N LYS A 67 8.76 -8.06 4.95
CA LYS A 67 9.35 -9.15 5.75
C LYS A 67 10.08 -8.61 6.97
N LEU A 68 10.88 -7.56 6.81
CA LEU A 68 11.60 -6.89 7.90
C LEU A 68 10.61 -6.38 8.95
N GLU A 69 9.55 -5.68 8.55
CA GLU A 69 8.52 -5.17 9.47
C GLU A 69 7.79 -6.30 10.21
N SER A 70 7.50 -7.41 9.53
CA SER A 70 6.94 -8.61 10.16
C SER A 70 7.89 -9.22 11.19
N GLN A 71 9.18 -9.29 10.90
CA GLN A 71 10.21 -9.77 11.83
C GLN A 71 10.35 -8.86 13.05
N ILE A 72 10.41 -7.54 12.84
CA ILE A 72 10.45 -6.54 13.92
C ILE A 72 9.25 -6.71 14.85
N LYS A 73 8.03 -6.84 14.29
CA LYS A 73 6.81 -7.05 15.07
C LYS A 73 6.84 -8.34 15.90
N ARG A 74 7.38 -9.43 15.34
CA ARG A 74 7.57 -10.70 16.07
C ARG A 74 8.56 -10.55 17.21
N ILE A 75 9.67 -9.85 17.01
CA ILE A 75 10.68 -9.60 18.04
C ILE A 75 10.09 -8.72 19.15
N GLN A 76 9.35 -7.67 18.81
CA GLN A 76 8.65 -6.83 19.79
C GLN A 76 7.71 -7.66 20.67
N THR A 77 6.92 -8.54 20.03
CA THR A 77 6.01 -9.44 20.75
C THR A 77 6.80 -10.41 21.66
N ALA A 78 7.93 -10.94 21.20
CA ALA A 78 8.79 -11.81 22.00
C ALA A 78 9.38 -11.09 23.22
N ILE A 79 9.80 -9.82 23.06
CA ILE A 79 10.27 -8.98 24.15
C ILE A 79 9.16 -8.72 25.18
N ASP A 80 7.94 -8.44 24.75
CA ASP A 80 6.80 -8.22 25.65
C ASP A 80 6.46 -9.49 26.45
N VAL A 81 6.49 -10.66 25.80
CA VAL A 81 6.32 -11.95 26.47
C VAL A 81 7.45 -12.21 27.46
N ALA A 82 8.70 -11.91 27.10
CA ALA A 82 9.85 -12.04 27.99
C ALA A 82 9.70 -11.13 29.23
N ASN A 83 9.27 -9.87 29.06
CA ASN A 83 9.01 -8.95 30.16
C ASN A 83 7.95 -9.48 31.13
N LYS A 84 6.84 -10.04 30.63
CA LYS A 84 5.80 -10.64 31.47
C LYS A 84 6.33 -11.84 32.26
N LYS A 85 7.11 -12.70 31.61
CA LYS A 85 7.75 -13.85 32.26
C LYS A 85 8.77 -13.44 33.32
N ILE A 86 9.58 -12.42 33.06
CA ILE A 86 10.53 -11.86 34.04
C ILE A 86 9.77 -11.41 35.29
N LYS A 87 8.68 -10.66 35.12
CA LYS A 87 7.86 -10.20 36.25
C LYS A 87 7.28 -11.37 37.06
N SER A 88 6.75 -12.40 36.39
CA SER A 88 6.27 -13.61 37.06
C SER A 88 7.38 -14.29 37.84
N LEU A 89 8.57 -14.44 37.25
CA LEU A 89 9.73 -15.02 37.93
C LEU A 89 10.19 -14.19 39.13
N GLU A 90 10.07 -12.86 39.08
CA GLU A 90 10.36 -11.98 40.22
C GLU A 90 9.42 -12.24 41.40
N GLU A 91 8.13 -12.40 41.12
CA GLU A 91 7.12 -12.74 42.13
C GLU A 91 7.37 -14.14 42.72
N ASP A 92 7.69 -15.13 41.88
CA ASP A 92 8.03 -16.48 42.30
C ASP A 92 9.32 -16.52 43.15
N ILE A 93 10.37 -15.80 42.74
CA ILE A 93 11.63 -15.70 43.49
C ILE A 93 11.36 -15.09 44.87
N PHE A 94 10.59 -14.01 44.94
CA PHE A 94 10.24 -13.37 46.21
C PHE A 94 9.48 -14.33 47.13
N SER A 95 8.48 -15.05 46.61
CA SER A 95 7.76 -16.06 47.40
C SER A 95 8.70 -17.15 47.93
N ARG A 96 9.64 -17.63 47.10
CA ARG A 96 10.60 -18.66 47.51
C ARG A 96 11.64 -18.16 48.51
N GLU A 97 12.02 -16.88 48.46
CA GLU A 97 12.88 -16.25 49.46
C GLU A 97 12.19 -16.19 50.83
N VAL A 98 10.89 -15.86 50.85
CA VAL A 98 10.08 -15.88 52.07
C VAL A 98 9.93 -17.30 52.62
N ASP A 99 9.61 -18.27 51.77
CA ASP A 99 9.51 -19.69 52.16
C ASP A 99 10.83 -20.18 52.78
N LEU A 100 11.96 -19.84 52.15
CA LEU A 100 13.29 -20.23 52.64
C LEU A 100 13.58 -19.65 54.02
N ALA A 101 13.31 -18.36 54.22
CA ALA A 101 13.49 -17.70 55.51
C ALA A 101 12.62 -18.34 56.60
N TYR A 102 11.35 -18.64 56.29
CA TYR A 102 10.44 -19.32 57.21
C TYR A 102 10.96 -20.72 57.60
N GLN A 103 11.39 -21.53 56.63
CA GLN A 103 11.91 -22.87 56.90
C GLN A 103 13.19 -22.83 57.75
N GLN A 104 14.06 -21.84 57.53
CA GLN A 104 15.27 -21.63 58.34
C GLN A 104 14.94 -21.27 59.80
N GLU A 105 13.92 -20.44 60.04
CA GLU A 105 13.45 -20.11 61.38
C GLU A 105 12.83 -21.33 62.09
N VAL A 106 12.00 -22.11 61.39
CA VAL A 106 11.42 -23.35 61.93
C VAL A 106 12.52 -24.34 62.34
N LEU A 107 13.51 -24.56 61.46
CA LEU A 107 14.65 -25.42 61.76
C LEU A 107 15.45 -24.89 62.96
N SER A 108 15.73 -23.59 62.99
CA SER A 108 16.48 -22.94 64.08
C SER A 108 15.76 -23.07 65.43
N ALA A 109 14.44 -22.89 65.46
CA ALA A 109 13.62 -23.07 66.65
C ALA A 109 13.64 -24.53 67.13
N ARG A 110 13.56 -25.50 66.21
CA ARG A 110 13.60 -26.94 66.50
C ARG A 110 14.96 -27.36 67.06
N VAL A 111 16.06 -26.93 66.44
CA VAL A 111 17.43 -27.18 66.91
C VAL A 111 17.66 -26.54 68.29
N ARG A 112 17.22 -25.29 68.50
CA ARG A 112 17.32 -24.61 69.79
C ARG A 112 16.54 -25.35 70.89
N SER A 113 15.32 -25.81 70.59
CA SER A 113 14.50 -26.59 71.52
C SER A 113 15.16 -27.91 71.89
N TYR A 114 15.70 -28.63 70.89
CA TYR A 114 16.45 -29.86 71.10
C TYR A 114 17.69 -29.64 71.98
N TYR A 115 18.48 -28.60 71.68
CA TYR A 115 19.68 -28.26 72.45
C TYR A 115 19.37 -27.94 73.91
N LYS A 116 18.35 -27.11 74.18
CA LYS A 116 17.92 -26.78 75.55
C LYS A 116 17.53 -28.04 76.33
N LYS A 117 16.72 -28.91 75.73
CA LYS A 117 16.31 -30.18 76.37
C LYS A 117 17.50 -31.11 76.62
N SER A 118 18.40 -31.25 75.64
CA SER A 118 19.60 -32.07 75.77
C SER A 118 20.55 -31.58 76.86
N ARG A 119 20.59 -30.27 77.13
CA ARG A 119 21.45 -29.69 78.18
C ARG A 119 20.79 -29.62 79.56
N GLN A 120 19.46 -29.53 79.62
CA GLN A 120 18.70 -29.50 80.88
C GLN A 120 18.46 -30.89 81.46
N TYR A 121 18.34 -31.91 80.62
CA TYR A 121 18.09 -33.28 81.05
C TYR A 121 19.22 -34.20 80.59
N SER A 122 19.82 -34.94 81.54
CA SER A 122 20.72 -36.03 81.19
C SER A 122 19.97 -37.06 80.33
N THR A 123 20.62 -37.60 79.30
CA THR A 123 20.05 -38.66 78.44
C THR A 123 19.51 -39.83 79.27
N LEU A 124 20.15 -40.12 80.41
CA LEU A 124 19.70 -41.13 81.37
C LEU A 124 18.39 -40.74 82.07
N MET A 125 18.20 -39.47 82.42
CA MET A 125 16.95 -38.98 83.03
C MET A 125 15.79 -38.97 82.02
N ILE A 126 16.07 -38.67 80.75
CA ILE A 126 15.06 -38.77 79.68
C ILE A 126 14.63 -40.24 79.48
N LEU A 127 15.58 -41.18 79.54
CA LEU A 127 15.31 -42.61 79.48
C LEU A 127 14.48 -43.10 80.67
N LEU A 128 14.83 -42.69 81.89
CA LEU A 128 14.11 -43.09 83.11
C LEU A 128 12.72 -42.45 83.22
N ALA A 129 12.50 -41.26 82.63
CA ALA A 129 11.20 -40.61 82.59
C ALA A 129 10.29 -41.14 81.47
N SER A 130 10.82 -41.92 80.52
CA SER A 130 10.04 -42.50 79.44
C SER A 130 9.23 -43.71 79.90
N SER A 131 8.02 -43.89 79.37
CA SER A 131 7.14 -45.02 79.68
C SER A 131 7.73 -46.37 79.26
N SER A 132 8.58 -46.37 78.23
CA SER A 132 9.36 -47.52 77.78
C SER A 132 10.56 -47.07 76.94
N ALA A 133 11.63 -47.88 76.90
CA ALA A 133 12.78 -47.60 76.03
C ALA A 133 12.37 -47.49 74.55
N ASN A 134 11.38 -48.28 74.11
CA ASN A 134 10.87 -48.24 72.74
C ASN A 134 10.19 -46.89 72.40
N ASP A 135 9.46 -46.30 73.35
CA ASP A 135 8.83 -45.00 73.17
C ASP A 135 9.88 -43.88 73.02
N LEU A 136 10.96 -43.94 73.80
CA LEU A 136 12.09 -43.01 73.65
C LEU A 136 12.75 -43.13 72.28
N PHE A 137 13.07 -44.36 71.84
CA PHE A 137 13.70 -44.57 70.53
C PHE A 137 12.79 -44.09 69.39
N ARG A 138 11.47 -44.32 69.48
CA ARG A 138 10.50 -43.78 68.52
C ARG A 138 10.49 -42.26 68.52
N GLU A 139 10.49 -41.61 69.68
CA GLU A 139 10.51 -40.15 69.78
C GLU A 139 11.79 -39.55 69.20
N LEU A 140 12.96 -40.13 69.52
CA LEU A 140 14.25 -39.70 68.95
C LEU A 140 14.29 -39.89 67.44
N SER A 141 13.80 -41.04 66.95
CA SER A 141 13.70 -41.33 65.52
C SER A 141 12.79 -40.32 64.81
N TYR A 142 11.60 -40.02 65.34
CA TYR A 142 10.70 -39.02 64.76
C TYR A 142 11.32 -37.62 64.71
N ARG A 143 12.05 -37.20 65.76
CA ARG A 143 12.75 -35.91 65.76
C ARG A 143 13.88 -35.86 64.74
N GLN A 144 14.64 -36.94 64.60
CA GLN A 144 15.69 -37.04 63.60
C GLN A 144 15.11 -36.99 62.19
N THR A 145 14.08 -37.79 61.90
CA THR A 145 13.37 -37.76 60.60
C THR A 145 12.80 -36.39 60.29
N ALA A 146 12.18 -35.72 61.27
CA ALA A 146 11.63 -34.39 61.08
C ALA A 146 12.74 -33.35 60.77
N THR A 147 13.90 -33.45 61.42
CA THR A 147 15.05 -32.57 61.14
C THR A 147 15.64 -32.82 59.76
N GLU A 148 15.78 -34.08 59.34
CA GLU A 148 16.24 -34.43 57.99
C GLU A 148 15.23 -33.97 56.92
N GLN A 149 13.93 -34.06 57.20
CA GLN A 149 12.90 -33.53 56.32
C GLN A 149 12.99 -32.00 56.18
N ASP A 150 13.18 -31.26 57.28
CA ASP A 150 13.35 -29.80 57.21
C ASP A 150 14.59 -29.43 56.39
N LYS A 151 15.72 -30.10 56.61
CA LYS A 151 16.95 -29.90 55.83
C LYS A 151 16.70 -30.16 54.35
N LYS A 152 15.98 -31.24 54.02
CA LYS A 152 15.61 -31.58 52.64
C LYS A 152 14.77 -30.46 52.01
N VAL A 153 13.74 -29.99 52.70
CA VAL A 153 12.89 -28.88 52.22
C VAL A 153 13.72 -27.61 51.99
N ILE A 154 14.64 -27.25 52.90
CA ILE A 154 15.54 -26.10 52.72
C ILE A 154 16.43 -26.28 51.49
N VAL A 155 17.00 -27.46 51.29
CA VAL A 155 17.83 -27.77 50.11
C VAL A 155 16.99 -27.65 48.83
N ASP A 156 15.80 -28.25 48.81
CA ASP A 156 14.91 -28.25 47.65
C ASP A 156 14.49 -26.80 47.28
N VAL A 157 14.04 -26.01 48.26
CA VAL A 157 13.68 -24.58 48.06
C VAL A 157 14.90 -23.76 47.61
N SER A 158 16.08 -24.00 48.19
CA SER A 158 17.31 -23.30 47.79
C SER A 158 17.71 -23.64 46.36
N GLN A 159 17.59 -24.90 45.95
CA GLN A 159 17.87 -25.32 44.58
C GLN A 159 16.88 -24.71 43.59
N ASP A 160 15.60 -24.69 43.92
CA ASP A 160 14.58 -24.08 43.06
C ASP A 160 14.79 -22.57 42.94
N LEU A 161 15.16 -21.88 44.02
CA LEU A 161 15.51 -20.47 44.00
C LEU A 161 16.72 -20.18 43.10
N ILE A 162 17.75 -21.04 43.13
CA ILE A 162 18.90 -20.93 42.21
C ILE A 162 18.45 -21.11 40.75
N LYS A 163 17.61 -22.11 40.46
CA LYS A 163 17.07 -22.33 39.11
C LYS A 163 16.29 -21.09 38.63
N LEU A 164 15.36 -20.58 39.44
CA LEU A 164 14.55 -19.41 39.09
C LEU A 164 15.42 -18.17 38.83
N LYS A 165 16.47 -17.94 39.64
CA LYS A 165 17.41 -16.84 39.42
C LYS A 165 18.20 -17.00 38.12
N ASN A 166 18.67 -18.21 37.81
CA ASN A 166 19.36 -18.50 36.56
C ASN A 166 18.44 -18.34 35.33
N ASP A 167 17.18 -18.78 35.45
CA ASP A 167 16.18 -18.63 34.40
C ASP A 167 15.88 -17.14 34.14
N LYS A 168 15.74 -16.34 35.21
CA LYS A 168 15.59 -14.89 35.12
C LYS A 168 16.78 -14.24 34.41
N GLU A 169 18.01 -14.56 34.82
CA GLU A 169 19.22 -14.01 34.22
C GLU A 169 19.33 -14.37 32.73
N THR A 170 19.04 -15.62 32.39
CA THR A 170 19.03 -16.09 30.99
C THR A 170 17.99 -15.34 30.17
N LEU A 171 16.80 -15.11 30.74
CA LEU A 171 15.72 -14.40 30.05
C LEU A 171 16.05 -12.91 29.84
N GLU A 172 16.70 -12.24 30.80
CA GLU A 172 17.18 -10.86 30.67
C GLU A 172 18.28 -10.73 29.60
N LYS A 173 19.22 -11.68 29.55
CA LYS A 173 20.24 -11.74 28.49
C LYS A 173 19.60 -11.92 27.12
N ASN A 174 18.65 -12.85 27.00
CA ASN A 174 17.92 -13.09 25.75
C ASN A 174 17.13 -11.84 25.31
N LYS A 175 16.44 -11.17 26.24
CA LYS A 175 15.73 -9.92 25.98
C LYS A 175 16.67 -8.82 25.47
N THR A 176 17.83 -8.67 26.09
CA THR A 176 18.84 -7.69 25.67
C THR A 176 19.35 -7.98 24.26
N SER A 177 19.62 -9.25 23.94
CA SER A 177 20.02 -9.69 22.60
C SER A 177 18.93 -9.46 21.55
N LEU A 178 17.66 -9.73 21.91
CA LEU A 178 16.50 -9.45 21.06
C LEU A 178 16.35 -7.95 20.79
N ALA A 179 16.50 -7.10 21.81
CA ALA A 179 16.42 -5.65 21.65
C ALA A 179 17.56 -5.10 20.75
N ALA A 180 18.77 -5.64 20.88
CA ALA A 180 19.88 -5.30 19.99
C ALA A 180 19.62 -5.71 18.54
N SER A 181 19.08 -6.93 18.34
CA SER A 181 18.68 -7.44 17.03
C SER A 181 17.56 -6.59 16.42
N GLN A 182 16.58 -6.20 17.23
CA GLN A 182 15.49 -5.30 16.81
C GLN A 182 16.04 -3.99 16.27
N LYS A 183 16.97 -3.34 17.00
CA LYS A 183 17.57 -2.08 16.57
C LYS A 183 18.29 -2.20 15.22
N SER A 184 18.98 -3.32 14.98
CA SER A 184 19.64 -3.56 13.69
C SER A 184 18.64 -3.75 12.55
N LEU A 185 17.54 -4.48 12.79
CA LEU A 185 16.48 -4.66 11.80
C LEU A 185 15.71 -3.37 11.55
N ASP A 186 15.46 -2.56 12.58
CA ASP A 186 14.81 -1.25 12.45
C ASP A 186 15.65 -0.33 11.55
N GLN A 187 16.97 -0.32 11.70
CA GLN A 187 17.88 0.43 10.82
C GLN A 187 17.81 -0.04 9.36
N GLN A 188 17.77 -1.35 9.14
CA GLN A 188 17.62 -1.91 7.80
C GLN A 188 16.26 -1.56 7.20
N ALA A 189 15.18 -1.71 7.96
CA ALA A 189 13.84 -1.36 7.55
C ALA A 189 13.73 0.13 7.22
N GLU A 190 14.37 1.01 7.99
CA GLU A 190 14.36 2.45 7.73
C GLU A 190 15.09 2.82 6.42
N PHE A 191 16.21 2.15 6.15
CA PHE A 191 16.88 2.27 4.86
C PHE A 191 15.95 1.89 3.70
N PHE A 192 15.30 0.73 3.78
CA PHE A 192 14.35 0.29 2.74
C PHE A 192 13.12 1.19 2.63
N ARG A 193 12.55 1.70 3.74
CA ARG A 193 11.46 2.69 3.70
C ARG A 193 11.86 3.93 2.93
N THR A 194 13.06 4.44 3.20
CA THR A 194 13.59 5.63 2.54
C THR A 194 13.77 5.39 1.03
N GLU A 195 14.38 4.26 0.65
CA GLU A 195 14.62 3.94 -0.77
C GLU A 195 13.32 3.66 -1.53
N VAL A 196 12.39 2.90 -0.94
CA VAL A 196 11.04 2.68 -1.51
C VAL A 196 10.28 4.01 -1.62
N GLY A 197 10.39 4.89 -0.61
CA GLY A 197 9.77 6.21 -0.63
C GLY A 197 10.29 7.08 -1.78
N LYS A 198 11.61 7.13 -2.00
CA LYS A 198 12.23 7.82 -3.13
C LYS A 198 11.77 7.22 -4.48
N ALA A 199 11.75 5.89 -4.59
CA ALA A 199 11.30 5.22 -5.80
C ALA A 199 9.83 5.52 -6.12
N LYS A 200 8.95 5.53 -5.12
CA LYS A 200 7.54 5.92 -5.29
C LYS A 200 7.38 7.39 -5.68
N ALA A 201 8.17 8.29 -5.08
CA ALA A 201 8.15 9.70 -5.47
C ALA A 201 8.57 9.87 -6.95
N TYR A 202 9.59 9.16 -7.39
CA TYR A 202 10.01 9.15 -8.79
C TYR A 202 8.93 8.56 -9.72
N GLN A 203 8.29 7.46 -9.34
CA GLN A 203 7.17 6.89 -10.09
C GLN A 203 5.98 7.85 -10.20
N ALA A 204 5.67 8.59 -9.14
CA ALA A 204 4.63 9.61 -9.14
C ALA A 204 4.99 10.77 -10.09
N GLN A 205 6.25 11.21 -10.09
CA GLN A 205 6.74 12.24 -11.01
C GLN A 205 6.61 11.80 -12.47
N ILE A 206 7.07 10.58 -12.82
CA ILE A 206 6.92 10.05 -14.18
C ILE A 206 5.43 9.95 -14.57
N SER A 207 4.59 9.46 -13.65
CA SER A 207 3.15 9.34 -13.91
C SER A 207 2.50 10.70 -14.20
N SER A 208 2.93 11.76 -13.50
CA SER A 208 2.49 13.13 -13.77
C SER A 208 2.95 13.64 -15.15
N GLN A 209 4.20 13.36 -15.54
CA GLN A 209 4.73 13.73 -16.86
C GLN A 209 4.00 13.01 -17.99
N ILE A 210 3.69 11.72 -17.81
CA ILE A 210 2.87 10.94 -18.75
C ILE A 210 1.50 11.60 -18.90
N ALA A 211 0.82 11.93 -17.79
CA ALA A 211 -0.49 12.57 -17.84
C ALA A 211 -0.46 13.93 -18.57
N GLU A 212 0.58 14.74 -18.33
CA GLU A 212 0.76 16.02 -19.01
C GLU A 212 0.99 15.84 -20.52
N LEU A 213 1.87 14.92 -20.91
CA LEU A 213 2.16 14.65 -22.32
C LEU A 213 0.96 14.03 -23.04
N THR A 214 0.22 13.13 -22.40
CA THR A 214 -1.03 12.57 -22.94
C THR A 214 -2.09 13.66 -23.14
N ALA A 215 -2.23 14.60 -22.20
CA ALA A 215 -3.14 15.73 -22.36
C ALA A 215 -2.73 16.63 -23.54
N LYS A 216 -1.43 16.92 -23.69
CA LYS A 216 -0.90 17.67 -24.85
C LYS A 216 -1.15 16.93 -26.16
N GLN A 217 -0.94 15.62 -26.20
CA GLN A 217 -1.22 14.80 -27.38
C GLN A 217 -2.69 14.89 -27.79
N GLN A 218 -3.61 14.73 -26.82
CA GLN A 218 -5.04 14.81 -27.08
C GLN A 218 -5.49 16.21 -27.55
N ALA A 219 -4.89 17.27 -27.00
CA ALA A 219 -5.16 18.64 -27.43
C ALA A 219 -4.74 18.86 -28.90
N LEU A 220 -3.53 18.42 -29.28
CA LEU A 220 -3.03 18.52 -30.66
C LEU A 220 -3.88 17.70 -31.64
N LEU A 221 -4.28 16.49 -31.26
CA LEU A 221 -5.18 15.66 -32.08
C LEU A 221 -6.55 16.34 -32.27
N SER A 222 -7.08 16.99 -31.22
CA SER A 222 -8.36 17.71 -31.29
C SER A 222 -8.29 18.96 -32.16
N GLU A 223 -7.18 19.70 -32.11
CA GLU A 223 -6.92 20.86 -32.96
C GLU A 223 -6.81 20.46 -34.45
N LYS A 224 -6.12 19.35 -34.72
CA LYS A 224 -5.99 18.77 -36.07
C LYS A 224 -7.29 18.19 -36.61
N THR A 225 -8.05 17.45 -35.80
CA THR A 225 -9.32 16.86 -36.28
C THR A 225 -10.45 17.89 -36.38
N GLY A 226 -10.44 18.92 -35.52
CA GLY A 226 -11.40 20.04 -35.58
C GLY A 226 -11.29 20.89 -36.86
N THR A 227 -10.20 20.77 -37.62
CA THR A 227 -10.01 21.45 -38.91
C THR A 227 -10.50 20.64 -40.13
N PHE A 228 -10.87 19.36 -39.97
CA PHE A 228 -11.19 18.45 -41.08
C PHE A 228 -12.62 17.88 -41.08
N GLN A 229 -13.52 18.30 -40.19
CA GLN A 229 -14.89 17.77 -40.16
C GLN A 229 -15.83 18.60 -41.04
N THR A 230 -15.87 18.27 -42.33
CA THR A 230 -17.12 18.30 -43.10
C THR A 230 -17.53 16.87 -43.35
N THR A 231 -18.70 16.46 -42.88
CA THR A 231 -19.22 15.11 -43.12
C THR A 231 -19.55 14.98 -44.60
N VAL A 232 -19.21 13.83 -45.21
CA VAL A 232 -19.61 13.52 -46.60
C VAL A 232 -21.14 13.50 -46.66
N GLY A 233 -21.74 14.55 -47.24
CA GLY A 233 -23.20 14.76 -47.30
C GLY A 233 -23.70 16.09 -46.75
N GLU A 234 -22.88 16.87 -46.05
CA GLU A 234 -23.27 18.19 -45.48
C GLU A 234 -22.79 19.39 -46.30
N VAL A 235 -22.13 19.12 -47.43
CA VAL A 235 -21.80 20.15 -48.42
C VAL A 235 -23.03 20.32 -49.32
N PRO A 236 -23.58 21.55 -49.48
CA PRO A 236 -24.68 21.77 -50.42
C PRO A 236 -24.33 21.15 -51.77
N LEU A 237 -25.30 20.49 -52.41
CA LEU A 237 -25.11 19.90 -53.73
C LEU A 237 -24.52 20.98 -54.64
N ALA A 238 -23.37 20.68 -55.25
CA ALA A 238 -22.78 21.57 -56.24
C ALA A 238 -23.84 21.87 -57.31
N ASP A 239 -23.92 23.15 -57.72
CA ASP A 239 -24.85 23.60 -58.77
C ASP A 239 -24.60 22.88 -60.11
N ASP A 240 -23.39 22.36 -60.31
CA ASP A 240 -23.02 21.49 -61.42
C ASP A 240 -23.35 20.01 -61.13
N PRO A 241 -24.26 19.36 -61.88
CA PRO A 241 -24.60 17.96 -61.75
C PRO A 241 -23.41 16.99 -61.86
N ALA A 242 -22.37 17.34 -62.62
CA ALA A 242 -21.17 16.50 -62.80
C ALA A 242 -20.21 16.54 -61.60
N SER A 243 -20.37 17.53 -60.72
CA SER A 243 -19.54 17.75 -59.53
C SER A 243 -20.17 17.20 -58.25
N ARG A 244 -21.29 16.48 -58.35
CA ARG A 244 -22.00 15.92 -57.21
C ARG A 244 -21.42 14.57 -56.76
N PRO A 245 -21.37 14.29 -55.44
CA PRO A 245 -20.89 12.99 -54.94
C PRO A 245 -21.72 11.78 -55.40
N ASP A 246 -22.98 11.99 -55.79
CA ASP A 246 -23.91 10.95 -56.26
C ASP A 246 -23.91 10.77 -57.79
N TYR A 247 -23.06 11.52 -58.52
CA TYR A 247 -22.99 11.43 -59.97
C TYR A 247 -22.42 10.09 -60.43
N ASN A 248 -23.20 9.35 -61.23
CA ASN A 248 -22.76 8.11 -61.86
C ASN A 248 -22.34 8.38 -63.32
N PRO A 249 -21.04 8.24 -63.67
CA PRO A 249 -20.56 8.52 -65.02
C PRO A 249 -20.92 7.43 -66.05
N GLY A 250 -21.61 6.35 -65.65
CA GLY A 250 -22.13 5.32 -66.56
C GLY A 250 -21.10 4.32 -67.07
N PHE A 251 -19.88 4.34 -66.56
CA PHE A 251 -18.83 3.37 -66.85
C PHE A 251 -18.09 2.96 -65.57
N SER A 252 -17.48 1.76 -65.57
CA SER A 252 -16.70 1.23 -64.45
C SER A 252 -15.45 0.51 -64.96
N PRO A 253 -14.26 0.70 -64.35
CA PRO A 253 -14.00 1.53 -63.16
C PRO A 253 -13.95 3.03 -63.49
N ALA A 254 -14.52 3.85 -62.60
CA ALA A 254 -14.47 5.31 -62.69
C ALA A 254 -13.80 5.88 -61.43
N PHE A 255 -13.03 6.95 -61.61
CA PHE A 255 -12.38 7.68 -60.53
C PHE A 255 -12.94 9.10 -60.48
N ALA A 256 -13.29 9.56 -59.29
CA ALA A 256 -13.69 10.93 -59.03
C ALA A 256 -12.66 11.59 -58.12
N ALA A 257 -12.26 12.82 -58.46
CA ALA A 257 -11.39 13.66 -57.66
C ALA A 257 -12.18 14.90 -57.26
N PHE A 258 -12.37 15.09 -55.96
CA PHE A 258 -13.07 16.25 -55.41
C PHE A 258 -12.04 17.17 -54.75
N SER A 259 -12.08 18.46 -55.08
CA SER A 259 -11.38 19.49 -54.34
C SER A 259 -12.40 20.26 -53.51
N PHE A 260 -12.28 20.17 -52.19
CA PHE A 260 -13.04 21.03 -51.30
C PHE A 260 -12.22 22.31 -51.12
N GLY A 261 -12.75 23.43 -51.61
CA GLY A 261 -12.18 24.74 -51.30
C GLY A 261 -12.07 24.88 -49.79
N ALA A 262 -10.93 25.37 -49.28
CA ALA A 262 -10.73 25.56 -47.85
C ALA A 262 -11.95 26.31 -47.27
N PRO A 263 -12.77 25.68 -46.40
CA PRO A 263 -13.96 26.32 -45.88
C PRO A 263 -13.52 27.60 -45.17
N HIS A 264 -14.35 28.63 -45.22
CA HIS A 264 -14.08 29.87 -44.51
C HIS A 264 -13.97 29.45 -43.03
N ARG A 265 -12.76 29.51 -42.48
CA ARG A 265 -12.32 28.82 -41.26
C ARG A 265 -12.94 29.42 -39.96
N LYS A 266 -14.08 30.08 -40.10
CA LYS A 266 -14.84 30.77 -39.05
C LYS A 266 -16.32 30.48 -39.26
N GLY A 267 -16.86 29.57 -38.44
CA GLY A 267 -18.27 29.21 -38.45
C GLY A 267 -18.59 28.38 -37.21
N MET A 268 -19.68 28.70 -36.52
CA MET A 268 -20.11 27.98 -35.33
C MET A 268 -20.83 26.69 -35.71
N SER A 269 -20.35 25.55 -35.21
CA SER A 269 -21.08 24.28 -35.25
C SER A 269 -22.11 24.25 -34.12
N GLN A 270 -23.37 23.93 -34.41
CA GLN A 270 -24.44 23.85 -33.40
C GLN A 270 -24.14 22.75 -32.36
N TYR A 271 -23.72 21.56 -32.80
CA TYR A 271 -23.34 20.46 -31.91
C TYR A 271 -22.06 20.74 -31.12
N GLY A 272 -21.05 21.36 -31.75
CA GLY A 272 -19.81 21.70 -31.05
C GLY A 272 -20.01 22.82 -30.02
N ALA A 273 -20.85 23.82 -30.32
CA ALA A 273 -21.25 24.84 -29.36
C ALA A 273 -22.03 24.23 -28.18
N PHE A 274 -22.95 23.29 -28.46
CA PHE A 274 -23.68 22.56 -27.42
C PHE A 274 -22.75 21.72 -26.53
N GLY A 275 -21.75 21.04 -27.10
CA GLY A 275 -20.75 20.29 -26.34
C GLY A 275 -19.91 21.19 -25.42
N ARG A 276 -19.46 22.35 -25.92
CA ARG A 276 -18.72 23.35 -25.12
C ARG A 276 -19.59 23.97 -24.02
N ALA A 277 -20.86 24.23 -24.30
CA ALA A 277 -21.82 24.71 -23.30
C ALA A 277 -22.06 23.66 -22.19
N LYS A 278 -22.16 22.37 -22.54
CA LYS A 278 -22.23 21.28 -21.55
C LYS A 278 -20.96 21.14 -20.71
N ALA A 279 -19.81 21.54 -21.26
CA ALA A 279 -18.55 21.63 -20.54
C ALA A 279 -18.44 22.90 -19.66
N GLY A 280 -19.50 23.72 -19.58
CA GLY A 280 -19.57 24.89 -18.71
C GLY A 280 -18.97 26.18 -19.30
N GLN A 281 -18.61 26.20 -20.59
CA GLN A 281 -18.11 27.42 -21.25
C GLN A 281 -19.22 28.44 -21.45
N SER A 282 -18.91 29.72 -21.21
CA SER A 282 -19.80 30.86 -21.48
C SER A 282 -20.00 31.11 -22.97
N ALA A 283 -21.07 31.82 -23.34
CA ALA A 283 -21.37 32.14 -24.74
C ALA A 283 -20.22 32.92 -25.40
N GLU A 284 -19.60 33.84 -24.66
CA GLU A 284 -18.44 34.60 -25.11
C GLU A 284 -17.21 33.73 -25.38
N GLU A 285 -16.95 32.72 -24.54
CA GLU A 285 -15.84 31.76 -24.73
C GLU A 285 -16.10 30.86 -25.93
N ILE A 286 -17.33 30.41 -26.11
CA ILE A 286 -17.74 29.61 -27.27
C ILE A 286 -17.59 30.43 -28.55
N LEU A 287 -18.08 31.68 -28.57
CA LEU A 287 -17.96 32.58 -29.72
C LEU A 287 -16.50 32.89 -30.06
N LYS A 288 -15.65 33.15 -29.05
CA LYS A 288 -14.20 33.33 -29.25
C LYS A 288 -13.54 32.08 -29.80
N ALA A 289 -13.97 30.88 -29.37
CA ALA A 289 -13.44 29.63 -29.90
C ALA A 289 -13.76 29.43 -31.39
N TYR A 290 -14.91 29.90 -31.87
CA TYR A 290 -15.33 29.74 -33.28
C TYR A 290 -14.89 30.85 -34.23
N TYR A 291 -14.76 32.09 -33.73
CA TYR A 291 -14.54 33.26 -34.58
C TYR A 291 -13.22 34.01 -34.23
N GLY A 292 -12.50 33.59 -33.20
CA GLY A 292 -11.18 34.09 -32.77
C GLY A 292 -11.21 35.25 -31.78
N GLY A 293 -10.03 35.72 -31.33
CA GLY A 293 -9.90 36.77 -30.32
C GLY A 293 -10.19 38.21 -30.79
N GLY A 294 -10.43 38.43 -32.08
CA GLY A 294 -10.67 39.75 -32.67
C GLY A 294 -12.14 40.16 -32.77
N ILE A 295 -13.05 39.48 -32.05
CA ILE A 295 -14.49 39.76 -32.10
C ILE A 295 -14.86 40.66 -30.92
N GLU A 296 -15.52 41.76 -31.22
CA GLU A 296 -16.21 42.57 -30.23
C GLU A 296 -17.69 42.19 -30.24
N ILE A 297 -18.19 41.64 -29.14
CA ILE A 297 -19.63 41.36 -29.00
C ILE A 297 -20.30 42.66 -28.57
N LYS A 298 -20.85 43.36 -29.56
CA LYS A 298 -21.62 44.58 -29.36
C LYS A 298 -22.99 44.24 -28.79
N LYS A 299 -23.25 44.72 -27.56
CA LYS A 299 -24.53 44.57 -26.84
C LYS A 299 -25.34 45.87 -26.79
N ASP A 300 -24.95 46.86 -27.59
CA ASP A 300 -25.55 48.21 -27.67
C ASP A 300 -26.78 48.27 -28.60
N TYR A 301 -27.42 47.13 -28.86
CA TYR A 301 -28.66 47.09 -29.62
C TYR A 301 -29.85 47.52 -28.75
N PRO A 302 -30.87 48.18 -29.33
CA PRO A 302 -32.08 48.57 -28.59
C PRO A 302 -32.80 47.32 -28.07
N ALA A 303 -33.35 47.39 -26.86
CA ALA A 303 -34.22 46.34 -26.34
C ALA A 303 -35.50 46.26 -27.17
N VAL A 304 -35.58 45.27 -28.06
CA VAL A 304 -36.72 45.04 -28.94
C VAL A 304 -37.61 43.97 -28.33
N ASN A 305 -38.85 44.35 -28.05
CA ASN A 305 -39.90 43.40 -27.68
C ASN A 305 -40.63 42.93 -28.93
N ILE A 306 -40.79 41.62 -29.07
CA ILE A 306 -41.55 40.99 -30.14
C ILE A 306 -42.81 40.34 -29.58
N THR A 307 -43.88 40.32 -30.36
CA THR A 307 -45.12 39.62 -29.97
C THR A 307 -45.12 38.24 -30.60
N VAL A 308 -45.03 37.20 -29.76
CA VAL A 308 -45.00 35.80 -30.20
C VAL A 308 -46.38 35.20 -30.00
N GLN A 309 -46.95 34.64 -31.06
CA GLN A 309 -48.26 34.02 -31.03
C GLN A 309 -48.28 32.85 -30.01
N GLY A 310 -49.19 32.91 -29.04
CA GLY A 310 -49.30 31.90 -27.96
C GLY A 310 -48.44 32.15 -26.71
N TYR A 311 -47.45 33.04 -26.77
CA TYR A 311 -46.53 33.35 -25.65
C TYR A 311 -46.57 34.81 -25.19
N GLY A 312 -47.23 35.68 -25.95
CA GLY A 312 -47.36 37.11 -25.63
C GLY A 312 -46.14 37.92 -26.05
N THR A 313 -45.98 39.10 -25.47
CA THR A 313 -44.84 39.97 -25.73
C THR A 313 -43.61 39.47 -24.97
N VAL A 314 -42.55 39.12 -25.70
CA VAL A 314 -41.28 38.65 -25.16
C VAL A 314 -40.13 39.49 -25.71
N ASP A 315 -39.08 39.64 -24.90
CA ASP A 315 -37.83 40.24 -25.33
C ASP A 315 -37.15 39.37 -26.42
N LEU A 316 -36.61 40.01 -27.46
CA LEU A 316 -36.01 39.34 -28.61
C LEU A 316 -34.83 38.44 -28.21
N GLU A 317 -34.02 38.83 -27.23
CA GLU A 317 -32.87 38.05 -26.79
C GLU A 317 -33.32 36.76 -26.10
N THR A 318 -34.35 36.86 -25.27
CA THR A 318 -34.98 35.72 -24.59
C THR A 318 -35.62 34.77 -25.59
N TYR A 319 -36.23 35.30 -26.65
CA TYR A 319 -36.79 34.49 -27.72
C TYR A 319 -35.69 33.76 -28.51
N ALA A 320 -34.66 34.47 -28.97
CA ALA A 320 -33.57 33.89 -29.76
C ALA A 320 -32.81 32.79 -29.00
N LYS A 321 -32.59 32.95 -27.69
CA LYS A 321 -31.99 31.92 -26.83
C LYS A 321 -32.82 30.62 -26.73
N ARG A 322 -34.11 30.68 -27.07
CA ARG A 322 -35.08 29.59 -26.93
C ARG A 322 -35.66 29.12 -28.26
N ILE A 323 -35.10 29.57 -29.40
CA ILE A 323 -35.37 28.95 -30.69
C ILE A 323 -34.75 27.55 -30.63
N TYR A 324 -35.57 26.55 -30.27
CA TYR A 324 -35.20 25.14 -30.26
C TYR A 324 -35.10 24.63 -31.70
N GLU A 325 -34.05 25.05 -32.42
CA GLU A 325 -33.68 24.53 -33.74
C GLU A 325 -32.63 23.41 -33.66
N MET A 326 -32.42 22.83 -32.48
CA MET A 326 -31.66 21.58 -32.38
C MET A 326 -32.61 20.41 -32.69
N PRO A 327 -32.38 19.64 -33.76
CA PRO A 327 -33.02 18.33 -33.88
C PRO A 327 -32.59 17.51 -32.66
N GLY A 328 -33.58 17.02 -31.92
CA GLY A 328 -33.39 16.05 -30.84
C GLY A 328 -32.86 14.71 -31.36
#